data_AF-A0A1V9Z6I2-F1
#
_entry.id   AF-A0A1V9Z6I2-F1
#
_cell.length_a   1.000
_cell.length_b   1.000
_cell.length_c   1.000
_cell.angle_alpha   90.00
_cell.angle_beta   90.00
_cell.angle_gamma   90.00
#
_symmetry.space_group_name_H-M   'P 1'
#
loop_
_entity.id
_entity.type
_entity.pdbx_description
1 polymer ?
#
loop_
_entity_poly.entity_id
_entity_poly.type
_entity_poly.pdbx_seq_one_letter_code
_entity_poly.pdbx_strand_id
1 'polypeptide(L)'
;MLAVRRLQVLRTRWFSNEAISFPRSKLKFLSEKLKRPEAAFEPFITRLEDNWYTSENDILALTSSDATTLNIPLRVLQLLQEESTIQEEKVTAVAEPVIQEATTELISVEIPMAENHIKKTQRAKYEETRIGKKKLEAYGLTEAETPEALRVELKRFLAHMTTASLGQLEPPIRMATAQPYIRLVRLALGYARDHTHFELPLSLKTLIPSAEAASAETVFQYIQWLRLERKASPNYCANMLRALLKLAKYLYGRNSQLDPTYGDKAFDDIPVIRELRKMHKTTALQSSQSLRAVDEEKKWLAWPDFLAVVEALKAECKETTENGKPRTKYAIATSYQKCVMLGIFSGIPDRQRTLREIEIGRTLHQNGSGQWIITHGPDDYKTGKAYGERPPLVIPDHIVPYLNDFLKTWRKELNPVDQHNFLFCNTKGEPATADFIYRTFTRAIYRHTGKKTNPHLLRDSIVTYLRGQSSATEKDLEALAIYMGHSLHMQKSSYDRRTKSQKVAPAISLIQSIKPSNLNK
;
A
#
# COMPACT_ATOMS: atom_id res chain seq x y z
N MET A 1 -19.52 41.82 -22.35
CA MET A 1 -18.62 41.69 -23.52
C MET A 1 -17.22 42.09 -23.14
N LEU A 2 -16.42 41.15 -22.62
CA LEU A 2 -15.05 41.40 -22.16
C LEU A 2 -14.16 40.29 -22.72
N ALA A 3 -13.28 40.64 -23.65
CA ALA A 3 -12.29 39.73 -24.24
C ALA A 3 -10.89 40.14 -23.79
N VAL A 4 -10.33 39.35 -22.87
CA VAL A 4 -8.93 39.44 -22.43
C VAL A 4 -8.12 38.42 -23.23
N ARG A 5 -7.29 38.90 -24.17
CA ARG A 5 -6.25 38.09 -24.82
C ARG A 5 -5.04 38.01 -23.89
N ARG A 6 -4.73 36.83 -23.37
CA ARG A 6 -3.40 36.50 -22.80
C ARG A 6 -2.65 35.61 -23.78
N LEU A 7 -1.57 36.18 -24.35
CA LEU A 7 -0.52 35.48 -25.08
C LEU A 7 0.20 34.50 -24.14
N GLN A 8 0.23 33.22 -24.51
CA GLN A 8 1.14 32.23 -23.95
C GLN A 8 2.52 32.42 -24.58
N VAL A 9 3.48 32.86 -23.79
CA VAL A 9 4.90 32.83 -24.14
C VAL A 9 5.38 31.38 -24.01
N LEU A 10 5.60 30.74 -25.16
CA LEU A 10 6.33 29.48 -25.29
C LEU A 10 7.76 29.68 -24.78
N ARG A 11 8.13 28.96 -23.72
CA ARG A 11 9.53 28.79 -23.33
C ARG A 11 10.14 27.74 -24.27
N THR A 12 10.86 28.21 -25.28
CA THR A 12 11.85 27.43 -26.03
C THR A 12 13.00 27.06 -25.10
N ARG A 13 13.16 25.77 -24.79
CA ARG A 13 14.42 25.22 -24.32
C ARG A 13 15.15 24.65 -25.53
N TRP A 14 16.29 25.24 -25.85
CA TRP A 14 17.27 24.68 -26.76
C TRP A 14 18.28 23.88 -25.92
N PHE A 15 18.31 22.56 -26.09
CA PHE A 15 19.47 21.71 -25.85
C PHE A 15 19.46 20.59 -26.91
N SER A 16 20.52 20.60 -27.74
CA SER A 16 21.13 19.52 -28.55
C SER A 16 20.41 18.16 -28.72
N ASN A 17 20.16 17.75 -29.97
CA ASN A 17 19.90 16.38 -30.47
C ASN A 17 19.19 15.43 -29.47
N GLU A 18 17.90 15.63 -29.23
CA GLU A 18 17.08 14.63 -28.57
C GLU A 18 16.89 13.44 -29.53
N ALA A 19 17.53 12.31 -29.21
CA ALA A 19 17.12 11.03 -29.76
C ALA A 19 15.62 10.85 -29.45
N ILE A 20 14.79 10.68 -30.50
CA ILE A 20 13.36 10.46 -30.37
C ILE A 20 13.16 9.24 -29.45
N SER A 21 12.37 9.39 -28.38
CA SER A 21 12.11 8.30 -27.44
C SER A 21 11.53 7.08 -28.17
N PHE A 22 11.84 5.87 -27.70
CA PHE A 22 11.33 4.65 -28.31
C PHE A 22 9.80 4.68 -28.48
N PRO A 23 8.98 5.00 -27.45
CA PRO A 23 7.52 5.05 -27.63
C PRO A 23 7.07 6.08 -28.66
N ARG A 24 7.74 7.24 -28.73
CA ARG A 24 7.43 8.30 -29.69
C ARG A 24 7.79 7.91 -31.11
N SER A 25 8.86 7.15 -31.30
CA SER A 25 9.22 6.59 -32.61
C SER A 25 8.16 5.63 -33.16
N LYS A 26 7.29 5.06 -32.30
CA LYS A 26 6.25 4.08 -32.65
C LYS A 26 4.86 4.67 -32.88
N LEU A 27 4.71 5.99 -32.86
CA LEU A 27 3.41 6.64 -33.09
C LEU A 27 2.74 6.21 -34.41
N LYS A 28 3.52 6.15 -35.49
CA LYS A 28 3.04 5.70 -36.80
C LYS A 28 2.58 4.24 -36.79
N PHE A 29 3.35 3.36 -36.13
CA PHE A 29 3.00 1.94 -35.99
C PHE A 29 1.70 1.75 -35.20
N LEU A 30 1.54 2.46 -34.08
CA LEU A 30 0.32 2.43 -33.27
C LEU A 30 -0.89 2.95 -34.07
N SER A 31 -0.70 4.02 -34.83
CA SER A 31 -1.70 4.61 -35.72
C SER A 31 -2.23 3.62 -36.75
N GLU A 32 -1.31 2.90 -37.42
CA GLU A 32 -1.64 1.89 -38.43
C GLU A 32 -2.34 0.66 -37.81
N LYS A 33 -1.84 0.15 -36.69
CA LYS A 33 -2.39 -1.07 -36.05
C LYS A 33 -3.75 -0.86 -35.41
N LEU A 34 -3.99 0.31 -34.84
CA LEU A 34 -5.23 0.62 -34.11
C LEU A 34 -6.21 1.48 -34.93
N LYS A 35 -5.87 1.81 -36.19
CA LYS A 35 -6.70 2.60 -37.13
C LYS A 35 -7.18 3.93 -36.52
N ARG A 36 -6.27 4.66 -35.87
CA ARG A 36 -6.55 5.96 -35.23
C ARG A 36 -5.42 6.96 -35.53
N PRO A 37 -5.70 8.27 -35.59
CA PRO A 37 -4.66 9.26 -35.86
C PRO A 37 -3.60 9.28 -34.75
N GLU A 38 -2.34 9.58 -35.10
CA GLU A 38 -1.21 9.65 -34.16
C GLU A 38 -1.49 10.55 -32.95
N ALA A 39 -2.19 11.67 -33.15
CA ALA A 39 -2.61 12.58 -32.10
C ALA A 39 -3.44 11.93 -30.98
N ALA A 40 -4.13 10.81 -31.26
CA ALA A 40 -4.88 10.07 -30.25
C ALA A 40 -3.98 9.32 -29.25
N PHE A 41 -2.72 9.07 -29.62
CA PHE A 41 -1.75 8.36 -28.79
C PHE A 41 -0.81 9.31 -28.02
N GLU A 42 -0.73 10.56 -28.46
CA GLU A 42 0.11 11.61 -27.85
C GLU A 42 -0.05 11.69 -26.31
N PRO A 43 -1.26 11.69 -25.72
CA PRO A 43 -1.41 11.75 -24.26
C PRO A 43 -0.86 10.53 -23.52
N PHE A 44 -0.72 9.38 -24.19
CA PHE A 44 -0.15 8.17 -23.62
C PHE A 44 1.37 8.15 -23.78
N ILE A 45 1.88 8.56 -24.94
CA ILE A 45 3.32 8.69 -25.21
C ILE A 45 3.94 9.73 -24.28
N THR A 46 3.34 10.92 -24.16
CA THR A 46 3.81 11.95 -23.22
C THR A 46 3.81 11.44 -21.79
N ARG A 47 2.83 10.61 -21.39
CA ARG A 47 2.83 10.01 -20.04
C ARG A 47 3.95 8.99 -19.85
N LEU A 48 4.29 8.21 -20.87
CA LEU A 48 5.42 7.29 -20.80
C LEU A 48 6.73 8.08 -20.64
N GLU A 49 6.91 9.13 -21.45
CA GLU A 49 8.08 10.01 -21.41
C GLU A 49 8.20 10.80 -20.10
N ASP A 50 7.10 11.37 -19.62
CA ASP A 50 7.03 12.08 -18.33
C ASP A 50 7.34 11.16 -17.13
N ASN A 51 7.26 9.84 -17.33
CA ASN A 51 7.61 8.83 -16.33
C ASN A 51 8.90 8.07 -16.70
N TRP A 52 9.72 8.62 -17.60
CA TRP A 52 11.03 8.11 -18.04
C TRP A 52 11.02 6.74 -18.71
N TYR A 53 9.87 6.29 -19.22
CA TYR A 53 9.82 5.14 -20.12
C TYR A 53 10.17 5.59 -21.53
N THR A 54 11.46 5.85 -21.75
CA THR A 54 11.95 6.49 -22.97
C THR A 54 12.73 5.55 -23.88
N SER A 55 13.21 4.42 -23.36
CA SER A 55 13.92 3.39 -24.12
C SER A 55 13.06 2.14 -24.34
N GLU A 56 13.51 1.29 -25.24
CA GLU A 56 12.91 0.00 -25.53
C GLU A 56 12.89 -0.93 -24.30
N ASN A 57 14.00 -1.02 -23.58
CA ASN A 57 14.11 -1.83 -22.35
C ASN A 57 13.12 -1.35 -21.28
N ASP A 58 12.88 -0.04 -21.18
CA ASP A 58 11.91 0.50 -20.22
C ASP A 58 10.49 0.02 -20.54
N ILE A 59 10.15 -0.08 -21.83
CA ILE A 59 8.83 -0.53 -22.29
C ILE A 59 8.66 -2.05 -22.14
N LEU A 60 9.72 -2.83 -22.38
CA LEU A 60 9.72 -4.27 -22.12
C LEU A 60 9.57 -4.59 -20.62
N ALA A 61 10.19 -3.80 -19.75
CA ALA A 61 10.07 -3.95 -18.30
C ALA A 61 8.70 -3.48 -17.75
N LEU A 62 7.91 -2.75 -18.55
CA LEU A 62 6.66 -2.15 -18.11
C LEU A 62 5.55 -3.21 -17.99
N THR A 63 5.05 -3.42 -16.77
CA THR A 63 4.02 -4.45 -16.53
C THR A 63 2.62 -3.94 -16.86
N SER A 64 1.66 -4.85 -17.06
CA SER A 64 0.24 -4.47 -17.19
C SER A 64 -0.29 -3.69 -15.97
N SER A 65 0.32 -3.90 -14.79
CA SER A 65 0.02 -3.14 -13.57
C SER A 65 0.55 -1.70 -13.64
N ASP A 66 1.73 -1.49 -14.22
CA ASP A 66 2.31 -0.16 -14.40
C ASP A 66 1.52 0.63 -15.45
N ALA A 67 1.12 -0.01 -16.55
CA ALA A 67 0.24 0.61 -17.55
C ALA A 67 -1.10 1.02 -16.93
N THR A 68 -1.69 0.20 -16.07
CA THR A 68 -2.91 0.55 -15.35
C THR A 68 -2.70 1.75 -14.42
N THR A 69 -1.55 1.82 -13.75
CA THR A 69 -1.20 2.92 -12.84
C THR A 69 -0.97 4.23 -13.58
N LEU A 70 -0.31 4.16 -14.74
CA LEU A 70 -0.03 5.29 -15.64
C LEU A 70 -1.21 5.64 -16.56
N ASN A 71 -2.29 4.86 -16.48
CA ASN A 71 -3.49 4.98 -17.30
C ASN A 71 -3.13 4.95 -18.81
N ILE A 72 -2.24 4.03 -19.16
CA ILE A 72 -1.86 3.65 -20.51
C ILE A 72 -2.75 2.46 -20.91
N PRO A 73 -3.46 2.52 -22.05
CA PRO A 73 -4.25 1.40 -22.52
C PRO A 73 -3.36 0.16 -22.69
N LEU A 74 -3.78 -0.97 -22.12
CA LEU A 74 -3.02 -2.22 -22.18
C LEU A 74 -2.69 -2.65 -23.60
N ARG A 75 -3.61 -2.41 -24.55
CA ARG A 75 -3.37 -2.73 -25.96
C ARG A 75 -2.27 -1.89 -26.60
N VAL A 76 -2.12 -0.63 -26.17
CA VAL A 76 -1.02 0.24 -26.63
C VAL A 76 0.31 -0.27 -26.08
N LEU A 77 0.35 -0.65 -24.79
CA LEU A 77 1.54 -1.25 -24.20
C LEU A 77 1.93 -2.54 -24.91
N GLN A 78 0.98 -3.46 -25.12
CA GLN A 78 1.22 -4.73 -25.80
C GLN A 78 1.79 -4.53 -27.19
N LEU A 79 1.24 -3.61 -27.99
CA LEU A 79 1.75 -3.34 -29.32
C LEU A 79 3.18 -2.79 -29.30
N LEU A 80 3.50 -1.92 -28.34
CA LEU A 80 4.87 -1.41 -28.17
C LEU A 80 5.85 -2.54 -27.78
N GLN A 81 5.40 -3.51 -26.98
CA GLN A 81 6.21 -4.67 -26.56
C GLN A 81 6.34 -5.76 -27.64
N GLU A 82 5.27 -6.02 -28.39
CA GLU A 82 5.24 -6.95 -29.53
C GLU A 82 6.23 -6.50 -30.61
N GLU A 83 6.36 -5.19 -30.86
CA GLU A 83 7.32 -4.67 -31.83
C GLU A 83 8.78 -4.79 -31.36
N SER A 84 9.02 -4.72 -30.05
CA SER A 84 10.35 -4.93 -29.46
C SER A 84 10.83 -6.38 -29.56
N THR A 85 9.92 -7.34 -29.43
CA THR A 85 10.25 -8.78 -29.59
C THR A 85 10.52 -9.16 -31.05
N ILE A 86 9.91 -8.46 -32.01
CA ILE A 86 10.17 -8.64 -33.45
C ILE A 86 11.58 -8.16 -33.87
N GLN A 87 12.21 -7.27 -33.09
CA GLN A 87 13.60 -6.85 -33.34
C GLN A 87 14.64 -7.85 -32.81
N GLU A 88 14.37 -8.56 -31.71
CA GLU A 88 15.29 -9.59 -31.17
C GLU A 88 15.44 -10.82 -32.09
N GLU A 89 14.38 -11.27 -32.77
CA GLU A 89 14.45 -12.40 -33.71
C GLU A 89 15.29 -12.11 -34.98
N LYS A 90 15.56 -10.83 -35.29
CA LYS A 90 16.48 -10.45 -36.39
C LYS A 90 17.94 -10.33 -35.99
N VAL A 91 18.23 -10.21 -34.70
CA VAL A 91 19.62 -10.03 -34.19
C VAL A 91 20.20 -11.36 -33.68
N THR A 92 19.37 -12.32 -33.27
CA THR A 92 19.78 -13.63 -32.74
C THR A 92 20.27 -14.66 -33.77
N ALA A 93 20.55 -14.27 -35.01
CA ALA A 93 21.18 -15.15 -36.00
C ALA A 93 22.72 -15.22 -35.90
N VAL A 94 23.36 -14.41 -35.05
CA VAL A 94 24.84 -14.38 -34.93
C VAL A 94 25.27 -14.07 -33.49
N ALA A 95 25.35 -15.09 -32.62
CA ALA A 95 26.34 -15.17 -31.52
C ALA A 95 26.11 -16.43 -30.67
N GLU A 96 27.14 -17.27 -30.56
CA GLU A 96 27.23 -18.36 -29.59
C GLU A 96 27.55 -17.83 -28.18
N PRO A 97 27.11 -18.51 -27.09
CA PRO A 97 27.36 -18.04 -25.73
C PRO A 97 28.70 -18.55 -25.21
N VAL A 98 29.55 -17.62 -24.77
CA VAL A 98 30.69 -17.91 -23.90
C VAL A 98 30.23 -17.82 -22.45
N ILE A 99 30.34 -18.94 -21.72
CA ILE A 99 30.09 -19.03 -20.29
C ILE A 99 31.32 -18.49 -19.55
N GLN A 100 31.14 -17.49 -18.69
CA GLN A 100 32.12 -17.15 -17.65
C GLN A 100 31.42 -17.09 -16.29
N GLU A 101 31.89 -17.95 -15.40
CA GLU A 101 31.58 -17.97 -13.97
C GLU A 101 32.12 -16.69 -13.31
N ALA A 102 31.29 -16.00 -12.52
CA ALA A 102 31.73 -14.94 -11.64
C ALA A 102 31.38 -15.30 -10.19
N THR A 103 32.43 -15.58 -9.43
CA THR A 103 32.48 -15.77 -7.98
C THR A 103 31.92 -14.55 -7.25
N THR A 104 31.01 -14.79 -6.30
CA THR A 104 30.41 -13.74 -5.47
C THR A 104 31.16 -13.66 -4.13
N GLU A 105 32.00 -12.64 -3.94
CA GLU A 105 32.52 -12.28 -2.61
C GLU A 105 31.51 -11.38 -1.88
N LEU A 106 31.14 -11.80 -0.68
CA LEU A 106 30.26 -11.09 0.25
C LEU A 106 31.04 -9.94 0.92
N ILE A 107 30.71 -8.69 0.56
CA ILE A 107 31.20 -7.51 1.29
C ILE A 107 30.31 -7.29 2.51
N SER A 108 30.87 -7.50 3.71
CA SER A 108 30.27 -7.10 4.98
C SER A 108 30.30 -5.57 5.11
N VAL A 109 29.13 -4.94 5.05
CA VAL A 109 28.99 -3.50 5.31
C VAL A 109 28.78 -3.28 6.81
N GLU A 110 29.84 -2.86 7.51
CA GLU A 110 29.74 -2.34 8.87
C GLU A 110 28.97 -1.00 8.85
N ILE A 111 27.86 -0.95 9.60
CA ILE A 111 27.06 0.25 9.79
C ILE A 111 27.75 1.09 10.88
N PRO A 112 28.16 2.35 10.62
CA PRO A 112 28.77 3.18 11.64
C PRO A 112 27.72 3.54 12.70
N MET A 113 27.95 3.06 13.92
CA MET A 113 27.18 3.47 15.10
C MET A 113 27.52 4.92 15.42
N ALA A 114 26.59 5.83 15.13
CA ALA A 114 26.65 7.18 15.68
C ALA A 114 26.42 7.10 17.21
N GLU A 115 27.37 7.62 17.97
CA GLU A 115 27.28 7.80 19.43
C GLU A 115 26.11 8.72 19.77
N ASN A 116 24.93 8.14 19.98
CA ASN A 116 23.81 8.83 20.60
C ASN A 116 23.78 8.47 22.08
N HIS A 117 24.12 9.44 22.92
CA HIS A 117 23.97 9.37 24.37
C HIS A 117 22.55 8.92 24.75
N ILE A 118 22.42 7.66 25.16
CA ILE A 118 21.20 7.10 25.73
C ILE A 118 20.99 7.78 27.08
N LYS A 119 20.10 8.78 27.13
CA LYS A 119 19.47 9.18 28.40
C LYS A 119 18.75 7.95 28.93
N LYS A 120 19.10 7.49 30.15
CA LYS A 120 18.44 6.39 30.87
C LYS A 120 16.92 6.45 30.61
N THR A 121 16.42 5.51 29.80
CA THR A 121 15.05 5.50 29.31
C THR A 121 14.10 5.24 30.48
N GLN A 122 13.50 6.29 31.01
CA GLN A 122 12.37 6.16 31.92
C GLN A 122 11.24 5.46 31.16
N ARG A 123 10.82 4.29 31.63
CA ARG A 123 9.70 3.53 31.04
C ARG A 123 8.44 4.39 31.08
N ALA A 124 7.90 4.73 29.92
CA ALA A 124 6.68 5.54 29.85
C ALA A 124 5.48 4.70 30.34
N LYS A 125 4.71 5.24 31.29
CA LYS A 125 3.45 4.63 31.72
C LYS A 125 2.46 4.70 30.56
N TYR A 126 1.85 3.57 30.18
CA TYR A 126 0.89 3.53 29.08
C TYR A 126 -0.34 4.37 29.44
N GLU A 127 -0.39 5.61 28.96
CA GLU A 127 -1.60 6.41 29.10
C GLU A 127 -2.65 5.91 28.11
N GLU A 128 -3.87 5.66 28.60
CA GLU A 128 -5.04 5.36 27.76
C GLU A 128 -5.45 6.53 26.86
N THR A 129 -4.74 7.68 26.91
CA THR A 129 -4.97 8.88 26.11
C THR A 129 -5.25 8.51 24.66
N ARG A 130 -6.52 8.61 24.28
CA ARG A 130 -7.03 8.16 22.98
C ARG A 130 -6.53 9.16 21.94
N ILE A 131 -5.55 8.77 21.11
CA ILE A 131 -5.06 9.60 20.00
C ILE A 131 -6.03 9.52 18.80
N GLY A 132 -7.32 9.73 19.07
CA GLY A 132 -8.42 9.59 18.12
C GLY A 132 -9.62 10.44 18.52
N LYS A 133 -10.50 10.73 17.55
CA LYS A 133 -11.69 11.58 17.74
C LYS A 133 -12.61 11.02 18.83
N LYS A 134 -13.35 11.91 19.52
CA LYS A 134 -14.42 11.54 20.48
C LYS A 134 -15.36 10.50 19.86
N LYS A 135 -15.85 9.56 20.69
CA LYS A 135 -16.83 8.56 20.25
C LYS A 135 -18.12 9.30 19.89
N LEU A 136 -18.42 9.35 18.60
CA LEU A 136 -19.69 9.88 18.13
C LEU A 136 -20.79 8.82 18.27
N GLU A 137 -22.04 9.25 18.30
CA GLU A 137 -23.19 8.35 18.33
C GLU A 137 -23.14 7.35 17.17
N ALA A 138 -23.60 6.12 17.44
CA ALA A 138 -23.69 5.11 16.41
C ALA A 138 -24.82 5.49 15.45
N TYR A 139 -24.62 5.18 14.17
CA TYR A 139 -25.63 5.31 13.13
C TYR A 139 -25.46 4.11 12.20
N GLY A 140 -26.46 3.83 11.38
CA GLY A 140 -26.49 2.62 10.54
C GLY A 140 -27.40 1.54 11.11
N LEU A 141 -27.88 0.67 10.22
CA LEU A 141 -28.79 -0.40 10.61
C LEU A 141 -28.07 -1.48 11.43
N THR A 142 -28.63 -1.80 12.60
CA THR A 142 -28.30 -3.00 13.38
C THR A 142 -28.90 -4.25 12.72
N GLU A 143 -28.52 -5.44 13.20
CA GLU A 143 -29.09 -6.70 12.70
C GLU A 143 -30.59 -6.81 12.97
N ALA A 144 -31.03 -6.33 14.13
CA ALA A 144 -32.43 -6.28 14.53
C ALA A 144 -33.24 -5.31 13.65
N GLU A 145 -32.65 -4.18 13.26
CA GLU A 145 -33.30 -3.17 12.42
C GLU A 145 -33.20 -3.47 10.91
N THR A 146 -32.53 -4.55 10.51
CA THR A 146 -32.45 -4.93 9.09
C THR A 146 -33.60 -5.89 8.75
N PRO A 147 -34.60 -5.49 7.93
CA PRO A 147 -35.68 -6.38 7.52
C PRO A 147 -35.16 -7.60 6.74
N GLU A 148 -35.87 -8.73 6.79
CA GLU A 148 -35.40 -9.97 6.13
C GLU A 148 -35.20 -9.79 4.62
N ALA A 149 -36.11 -9.07 3.95
CA ALA A 149 -35.98 -8.74 2.52
C ALA A 149 -34.65 -8.02 2.22
N LEU A 150 -34.29 -7.03 3.04
CA LEU A 150 -33.01 -6.31 2.91
C LEU A 150 -31.81 -7.20 3.23
N ARG A 151 -31.92 -8.13 4.19
CA ARG A 151 -30.84 -9.10 4.46
C ARG A 151 -30.56 -9.97 3.23
N VAL A 152 -31.61 -10.41 2.52
CA VAL A 152 -31.48 -11.17 1.27
C VAL A 152 -30.85 -10.32 0.18
N GLU A 153 -31.25 -9.05 0.01
CA GLU A 153 -30.64 -8.14 -0.96
C GLU A 153 -29.14 -7.92 -0.68
N LEU A 154 -28.75 -7.70 0.58
CA LEU A 154 -27.35 -7.54 0.98
C LEU A 154 -26.52 -8.80 0.70
N LYS A 155 -27.08 -9.99 0.92
CA LYS A 155 -26.42 -11.27 0.56
C LYS A 155 -26.22 -11.40 -0.95
N ARG A 156 -27.24 -11.07 -1.75
CA ARG A 156 -27.14 -11.08 -3.22
C ARG A 156 -26.12 -10.07 -3.73
N PHE A 157 -26.08 -8.88 -3.13
CA PHE A 157 -25.09 -7.86 -3.46
C PHE A 157 -23.66 -8.31 -3.10
N LEU A 158 -23.47 -8.95 -1.94
CA LEU A 158 -22.18 -9.52 -1.55
C LEU A 158 -21.72 -10.58 -2.57
N ALA A 159 -22.59 -11.52 -2.93
CA ALA A 159 -22.30 -12.56 -3.92
C ALA A 159 -21.95 -11.97 -5.29
N HIS A 160 -22.70 -10.95 -5.74
CA HIS A 160 -22.39 -10.25 -7.00
C HIS A 160 -20.97 -9.65 -7.00
N MET A 161 -20.49 -9.13 -5.85
CA MET A 161 -19.15 -8.58 -5.76
C MET A 161 -18.04 -9.64 -5.72
N THR A 162 -18.32 -10.85 -5.24
CA THR A 162 -17.29 -11.86 -4.95
C THR A 162 -17.30 -13.05 -5.90
N THR A 163 -18.34 -13.21 -6.71
CA THR A 163 -18.51 -14.31 -7.66
C THR A 163 -18.49 -13.80 -9.10
N ALA A 164 -17.74 -14.49 -9.95
CA ALA A 164 -17.72 -14.22 -11.38
C ALA A 164 -19.07 -14.59 -12.00
N SER A 165 -19.61 -13.75 -12.87
CA SER A 165 -20.80 -14.07 -13.65
C SER A 165 -20.65 -13.64 -15.11
N LEU A 166 -21.32 -14.35 -16.01
CA LEU A 166 -21.33 -14.02 -17.44
C LEU A 166 -21.80 -12.57 -17.66
N GLY A 167 -21.10 -11.84 -18.54
CA GLY A 167 -21.42 -10.45 -18.88
C GLY A 167 -21.02 -9.41 -17.82
N GLN A 168 -20.20 -9.76 -16.81
CA GLN A 168 -19.66 -8.76 -15.90
C GLN A 168 -18.62 -7.86 -16.59
N LEU A 169 -18.86 -6.54 -16.55
CA LEU A 169 -17.91 -5.54 -17.05
C LEU A 169 -16.70 -5.31 -16.12
N GLU A 170 -16.76 -5.81 -14.88
CA GLU A 170 -15.68 -5.69 -13.90
C GLU A 170 -15.44 -7.02 -13.17
N PRO A 171 -14.18 -7.39 -12.89
CA PRO A 171 -13.88 -8.65 -12.23
C PRO A 171 -14.34 -8.66 -10.75
N PRO A 172 -14.60 -9.85 -10.18
CA PRO A 172 -14.91 -10.00 -8.77
C PRO A 172 -13.81 -9.46 -7.86
N ILE A 173 -14.21 -8.96 -6.70
CA ILE A 173 -13.32 -8.49 -5.65
C ILE A 173 -13.22 -9.52 -4.52
N ARG A 174 -12.10 -9.50 -3.79
CA ARG A 174 -11.90 -10.38 -2.63
C ARG A 174 -12.95 -10.13 -1.55
N MET A 175 -13.35 -11.19 -0.84
CA MET A 175 -14.29 -11.11 0.29
C MET A 175 -13.88 -10.05 1.34
N ALA A 176 -12.58 -9.95 1.63
CA ALA A 176 -12.02 -8.95 2.55
C ALA A 176 -12.25 -7.49 2.11
N THR A 177 -12.47 -7.23 0.81
CA THR A 177 -12.81 -5.91 0.27
C THR A 177 -14.33 -5.71 0.20
N ALA A 178 -15.08 -6.77 -0.14
CA ALA A 178 -16.53 -6.71 -0.28
C ALA A 178 -17.27 -6.55 1.07
N GLN A 179 -16.82 -7.24 2.13
CA GLN A 179 -17.45 -7.19 3.45
C GLN A 179 -17.47 -5.76 4.04
N PRO A 180 -16.38 -4.96 3.98
CA PRO A 180 -16.43 -3.54 4.32
C PRO A 180 -17.49 -2.75 3.53
N TYR A 181 -17.72 -3.04 2.24
CA TYR A 181 -18.73 -2.32 1.45
C TYR A 181 -20.14 -2.60 1.96
N ILE A 182 -20.45 -3.84 2.35
CA ILE A 182 -21.74 -4.17 2.98
C ILE A 182 -21.95 -3.35 4.25
N ARG A 183 -20.92 -3.25 5.10
CA ARG A 183 -20.98 -2.41 6.30
C ARG A 183 -21.22 -0.94 5.97
N LEU A 184 -20.53 -0.39 4.97
CA LEU A 184 -20.67 0.99 4.55
C LEU A 184 -22.07 1.28 3.97
N VAL A 185 -22.64 0.35 3.20
CA VAL A 185 -24.02 0.45 2.70
C VAL A 185 -25.03 0.45 3.85
N ARG A 186 -24.85 -0.39 4.88
CA ARG A 186 -25.72 -0.37 6.07
C ARG A 186 -25.66 0.95 6.85
N LEU A 187 -24.49 1.59 6.90
CA LEU A 187 -24.32 2.92 7.49
C LEU A 187 -25.11 3.97 6.70
N ALA A 188 -25.03 3.94 5.37
CA ALA A 188 -25.78 4.83 4.49
C ALA A 188 -27.30 4.61 4.62
N LEU A 189 -27.75 3.34 4.72
CA LEU A 189 -29.17 3.02 4.92
C LEU A 189 -29.71 3.51 6.27
N GLY A 190 -28.92 3.43 7.34
CA GLY A 190 -29.34 4.00 8.63
C GLY A 190 -29.41 5.52 8.58
N TYR A 191 -28.48 6.18 7.88
CA TYR A 191 -28.62 7.62 7.61
C TYR A 191 -29.92 7.94 6.87
N ALA A 192 -30.23 7.21 5.79
CA ALA A 192 -31.47 7.42 5.03
C ALA A 192 -32.70 7.23 5.91
N ARG A 193 -32.77 6.16 6.71
CA ARG A 193 -33.86 5.94 7.67
C ARG A 193 -34.08 7.14 8.60
N ASP A 194 -33.00 7.72 9.11
CA ASP A 194 -33.06 8.74 10.17
C ASP A 194 -33.22 10.18 9.62
N HIS A 195 -32.78 10.45 8.39
CA HIS A 195 -32.63 11.81 7.86
C HIS A 195 -33.39 12.07 6.56
N THR A 196 -34.09 11.08 6.02
CA THR A 196 -34.87 11.25 4.79
C THR A 196 -36.30 10.74 4.98
N HIS A 197 -37.26 11.39 4.32
CA HIS A 197 -38.68 11.05 4.41
C HIS A 197 -39.04 9.82 3.55
N PHE A 198 -38.32 8.70 3.71
CA PHE A 198 -38.67 7.47 3.00
C PHE A 198 -39.70 6.65 3.77
N GLU A 199 -40.69 6.13 3.05
CA GLU A 199 -41.61 5.14 3.57
C GLU A 199 -40.91 3.77 3.67
N LEU A 200 -41.14 3.06 4.77
CA LEU A 200 -40.70 1.69 4.96
C LEU A 200 -41.46 0.75 3.99
N PRO A 201 -40.87 -0.38 3.55
CA PRO A 201 -39.62 -0.98 4.04
C PRO A 201 -38.35 -0.51 3.33
N LEU A 202 -37.24 -0.46 4.08
CA LEU A 202 -35.90 -0.16 3.53
C LEU A 202 -35.44 -1.24 2.55
N SER A 203 -34.88 -0.82 1.43
CA SER A 203 -34.24 -1.67 0.42
C SER A 203 -32.92 -1.04 -0.04
N LEU A 204 -32.12 -1.76 -0.83
CA LEU A 204 -30.94 -1.18 -1.49
C LEU A 204 -31.29 -0.02 -2.41
N LYS A 205 -32.49 -0.03 -3.02
CA LYS A 205 -33.00 1.07 -3.86
C LYS A 205 -33.37 2.31 -3.06
N THR A 206 -33.54 2.23 -1.74
CA THR A 206 -33.75 3.41 -0.89
C THR A 206 -32.61 4.43 -1.06
N LEU A 207 -31.36 3.97 -1.25
CA LEU A 207 -30.22 4.86 -1.45
C LEU A 207 -30.10 5.39 -2.88
N ILE A 208 -30.51 4.60 -3.86
CA ILE A 208 -30.34 4.88 -5.29
C ILE A 208 -31.58 4.36 -6.02
N PRO A 209 -32.68 5.14 -6.10
CA PRO A 209 -33.98 4.64 -6.55
C PRO A 209 -34.07 4.33 -8.05
N SER A 210 -33.26 4.99 -8.89
CA SER A 210 -33.24 4.80 -10.33
C SER A 210 -31.83 4.98 -10.94
N ALA A 211 -31.70 4.73 -12.25
CA ALA A 211 -30.48 4.97 -13.00
C ALA A 211 -30.22 6.46 -13.30
N GLU A 212 -31.21 7.33 -13.05
CA GLU A 212 -31.15 8.76 -13.35
C GLU A 212 -30.19 9.52 -12.44
N ALA A 213 -29.62 10.61 -12.96
CA ALA A 213 -28.65 11.43 -12.22
C ALA A 213 -29.21 11.95 -10.88
N ALA A 214 -30.51 12.25 -10.83
CA ALA A 214 -31.20 12.71 -9.62
C ALA A 214 -31.13 11.71 -8.45
N SER A 215 -30.95 10.40 -8.73
CA SER A 215 -30.78 9.38 -7.69
C SER A 215 -29.45 9.48 -6.94
N ALA A 216 -28.53 10.36 -7.36
CA ALA A 216 -27.31 10.67 -6.61
C ALA A 216 -27.55 11.63 -5.43
N GLU A 217 -28.71 12.28 -5.34
CA GLU A 217 -29.00 13.32 -4.35
C GLU A 217 -28.92 12.81 -2.90
N THR A 218 -29.58 11.69 -2.58
CA THR A 218 -29.51 11.09 -1.24
C THR A 218 -28.07 10.73 -0.85
N VAL A 219 -27.29 10.22 -1.80
CA VAL A 219 -25.86 9.93 -1.58
C VAL A 219 -25.07 11.22 -1.34
N PHE A 220 -25.33 12.27 -2.12
CA PHE A 220 -24.69 13.57 -1.95
C PHE A 220 -24.97 14.15 -0.56
N GLN A 221 -26.24 14.19 -0.15
CA GLN A 221 -26.67 14.65 1.17
C GLN A 221 -26.00 13.86 2.29
N TYR A 222 -25.93 12.53 2.16
CA TYR A 222 -25.25 11.68 3.11
C TYR A 222 -23.75 12.00 3.23
N ILE A 223 -23.04 12.19 2.11
CA ILE A 223 -21.62 12.56 2.13
C ILE A 223 -21.43 13.95 2.75
N GLN A 224 -22.34 14.90 2.50
CA GLN A 224 -22.29 16.22 3.11
C GLN A 224 -22.51 16.14 4.62
N TRP A 225 -23.49 15.35 5.09
CA TRP A 225 -23.71 15.06 6.51
C TRP A 225 -22.47 14.47 7.17
N LEU A 226 -21.83 13.47 6.54
CA LEU A 226 -20.59 12.88 7.03
C LEU A 226 -19.48 13.94 7.20
N ARG A 227 -19.35 14.87 6.26
CA ARG A 227 -18.30 15.89 6.30
C ARG A 227 -18.60 17.00 7.29
N LEU A 228 -19.84 17.50 7.29
CA LEU A 228 -20.23 18.70 8.03
C LEU A 228 -20.56 18.39 9.49
N GLU A 229 -21.29 17.32 9.76
CA GLU A 229 -21.74 16.96 11.11
C GLU A 229 -20.80 15.95 11.76
N ARG A 230 -20.48 14.87 11.04
CA ARG A 230 -19.62 13.79 11.58
C ARG A 230 -18.12 14.11 11.48
N LYS A 231 -17.76 15.22 10.83
CA LYS A 231 -16.37 15.64 10.57
C LYS A 231 -15.52 14.50 10.01
N ALA A 232 -16.08 13.68 9.14
CA ALA A 232 -15.40 12.55 8.52
C ALA A 232 -14.26 13.04 7.61
N SER A 233 -13.18 12.26 7.52
CA SER A 233 -12.07 12.61 6.63
C SER A 233 -12.47 12.45 5.16
N PRO A 234 -11.83 13.18 4.23
CA PRO A 234 -12.07 12.99 2.80
C PRO A 234 -11.82 11.54 2.36
N ASN A 235 -10.80 10.87 2.89
CA ASN A 235 -10.53 9.45 2.60
C ASN A 235 -11.69 8.53 3.00
N TYR A 236 -12.29 8.77 4.18
CA TYR A 236 -13.44 7.98 4.62
C TYR A 236 -14.64 8.19 3.69
N CYS A 237 -14.91 9.45 3.30
CA CYS A 237 -15.98 9.78 2.35
C CYS A 237 -15.72 9.18 0.96
N ALA A 238 -14.48 9.17 0.48
CA ALA A 238 -14.11 8.51 -0.78
C ALA A 238 -14.35 7.00 -0.71
N ASN A 239 -14.01 6.34 0.41
CA ASN A 239 -14.31 4.91 0.59
C ASN A 239 -15.81 4.62 0.65
N MET A 240 -16.59 5.51 1.28
CA MET A 240 -18.05 5.43 1.28
C MET A 240 -18.61 5.51 -0.15
N LEU A 241 -18.21 6.53 -0.91
CA LEU A 241 -18.60 6.71 -2.31
C LEU A 241 -18.18 5.52 -3.17
N ARG A 242 -17.04 4.89 -2.91
CA ARG A 242 -16.61 3.68 -3.63
C ARG A 242 -17.56 2.50 -3.39
N ALA A 243 -18.04 2.31 -2.15
CA ALA A 243 -19.03 1.29 -1.82
C ALA A 243 -20.39 1.59 -2.50
N LEU A 244 -20.85 2.84 -2.45
CA LEU A 244 -22.10 3.27 -3.09
C LEU A 244 -22.03 3.23 -4.62
N LEU A 245 -20.86 3.47 -5.21
CA LEU A 245 -20.63 3.29 -6.64
C LEU A 245 -20.71 1.81 -7.04
N LYS A 246 -20.20 0.89 -6.21
CA LYS A 246 -20.39 -0.55 -6.43
C LYS A 246 -21.85 -0.95 -6.28
N LEU A 247 -22.59 -0.34 -5.36
CA LEU A 247 -24.03 -0.54 -5.23
C LEU A 247 -24.79 -0.08 -6.48
N ALA A 248 -24.50 1.11 -7.01
CA ALA A 248 -25.12 1.61 -8.24
C ALA A 248 -24.87 0.70 -9.45
N LYS A 249 -23.63 0.20 -9.59
CA LYS A 249 -23.27 -0.78 -10.61
C LYS A 249 -24.04 -2.09 -10.46
N TYR A 250 -24.24 -2.55 -9.23
CA TYR A 250 -25.05 -3.74 -8.98
C TYR A 250 -26.52 -3.54 -9.38
N LEU A 251 -27.11 -2.40 -9.00
CA LEU A 251 -28.52 -2.11 -9.24
C LEU A 251 -28.84 -1.86 -10.72
N TYR A 252 -27.96 -1.15 -11.44
CA TYR A 252 -28.26 -0.62 -12.78
C TYR A 252 -27.26 -1.04 -13.86
N GLY A 253 -26.15 -1.68 -13.51
CA GLY A 253 -25.06 -1.97 -14.45
C GLY A 253 -25.45 -2.90 -15.59
N ARG A 254 -26.48 -3.75 -15.40
CA ARG A 254 -27.04 -4.60 -16.47
C ARG A 254 -27.67 -3.82 -17.61
N ASN A 255 -28.01 -2.56 -17.38
CA ASN A 255 -28.60 -1.70 -18.40
C ASN A 255 -27.54 -1.05 -19.30
N SER A 256 -26.25 -1.18 -18.93
CA SER A 256 -25.16 -0.60 -19.70
C SER A 256 -25.00 -1.34 -21.04
N GLN A 257 -24.84 -0.57 -22.11
CA GLN A 257 -24.58 -1.08 -23.47
C GLN A 257 -23.10 -0.96 -23.85
N LEU A 258 -22.26 -0.49 -22.93
CA LEU A 258 -20.83 -0.27 -23.19
C LEU A 258 -20.02 -1.56 -23.02
N ASP A 259 -19.04 -1.75 -23.89
CA ASP A 259 -18.09 -2.86 -23.80
C ASP A 259 -16.66 -2.35 -23.53
N PRO A 260 -16.16 -2.48 -22.28
CA PRO A 260 -14.81 -2.07 -21.92
C PRO A 260 -13.70 -2.75 -22.71
N THR A 261 -13.98 -3.90 -23.32
CA THR A 261 -13.04 -4.64 -24.19
C THR A 261 -12.64 -3.81 -25.41
N TYR A 262 -13.54 -2.94 -25.90
CA TYR A 262 -13.33 -2.10 -27.08
C TYR A 262 -12.95 -0.65 -26.76
N GLY A 263 -12.55 -0.39 -25.50
CA GLY A 263 -12.06 0.92 -25.06
C GLY A 263 -13.12 1.85 -24.49
N ASP A 264 -14.38 1.40 -24.38
CA ASP A 264 -15.41 2.15 -23.66
C ASP A 264 -15.12 2.14 -22.16
N LYS A 265 -15.54 3.21 -21.49
CA LYS A 265 -15.38 3.29 -20.05
C LYS A 265 -16.58 2.66 -19.37
N ALA A 266 -16.39 1.50 -18.74
CA ALA A 266 -17.46 0.73 -18.10
C ALA A 266 -18.49 1.61 -17.36
N PHE A 267 -19.77 1.44 -17.72
CA PHE A 267 -20.93 2.10 -17.11
C PHE A 267 -20.98 3.65 -17.23
N ASP A 268 -20.20 4.30 -18.10
CA ASP A 268 -20.26 5.76 -18.29
C ASP A 268 -21.58 6.23 -18.95
N ASP A 269 -22.34 5.31 -19.55
CA ASP A 269 -23.68 5.52 -20.12
C ASP A 269 -24.79 5.59 -19.06
N ILE A 270 -24.53 5.16 -17.82
CA ILE A 270 -25.51 5.20 -16.73
C ILE A 270 -25.37 6.52 -15.93
N PRO A 271 -26.37 7.42 -15.97
CA PRO A 271 -26.26 8.77 -15.41
C PRO A 271 -25.90 8.81 -13.91
N VAL A 272 -26.54 8.01 -13.07
CA VAL A 272 -26.24 7.99 -11.63
C VAL A 272 -24.81 7.52 -11.33
N ILE A 273 -24.31 6.53 -12.09
CA ILE A 273 -22.95 6.02 -11.94
C ILE A 273 -21.93 7.11 -12.31
N ARG A 274 -22.22 7.90 -13.34
CA ARG A 274 -21.39 9.03 -13.76
C ARG A 274 -21.30 10.10 -12.67
N GLU A 275 -22.43 10.48 -12.05
CA GLU A 275 -22.43 11.46 -10.95
C GLU A 275 -21.69 10.95 -9.70
N LEU A 276 -21.94 9.70 -9.28
CA LEU A 276 -21.21 9.10 -8.16
C LEU A 276 -19.70 9.02 -8.43
N ARG A 277 -19.30 8.74 -9.68
CA ARG A 277 -17.89 8.69 -10.10
C ARG A 277 -17.24 10.08 -10.06
N LYS A 278 -17.97 11.12 -10.49
CA LYS A 278 -17.53 12.52 -10.39
C LYS A 278 -17.33 12.92 -8.92
N MET A 279 -18.30 12.64 -8.05
CA MET A 279 -18.19 12.89 -6.61
C MET A 279 -17.00 12.15 -5.98
N HIS A 280 -16.82 10.87 -6.32
CA HIS A 280 -15.69 10.08 -5.83
C HIS A 280 -14.35 10.68 -6.29
N LYS A 281 -14.21 11.05 -7.56
CA LYS A 281 -12.98 11.65 -8.10
C LYS A 281 -12.60 12.93 -7.36
N THR A 282 -13.55 13.84 -7.18
CA THR A 282 -13.33 15.10 -6.46
C THR A 282 -12.94 14.84 -5.00
N THR A 283 -13.65 13.93 -4.32
CA THR A 283 -13.37 13.59 -2.91
C THR A 283 -12.03 12.88 -2.74
N ALA A 284 -11.64 12.02 -3.68
CA ALA A 284 -10.34 11.35 -3.68
C ALA A 284 -9.18 12.33 -3.89
N LEU A 285 -9.35 13.31 -4.79
CA LEU A 285 -8.38 14.38 -4.97
C LEU A 285 -8.21 15.20 -3.68
N GLN A 286 -9.31 15.63 -3.05
CA GLN A 286 -9.25 16.29 -1.75
C GLN A 286 -8.55 15.44 -0.69
N SER A 287 -8.78 14.11 -0.70
CA SER A 287 -8.08 13.19 0.20
C SER A 287 -6.56 13.17 -0.03
N SER A 288 -6.11 13.17 -1.29
CA SER A 288 -4.67 13.21 -1.59
C SER A 288 -4.01 14.53 -1.17
N GLN A 289 -4.76 15.63 -1.11
CA GLN A 289 -4.27 16.95 -0.73
C GLN A 289 -4.42 17.25 0.77
N SER A 290 -5.29 16.51 1.47
CA SER A 290 -5.58 16.76 2.87
C SER A 290 -4.38 16.46 3.77
N LEU A 291 -4.17 17.35 4.75
CA LEU A 291 -3.26 17.07 5.85
C LEU A 291 -3.76 15.86 6.64
N ARG A 292 -2.83 15.13 7.23
CA ARG A 292 -3.15 13.94 8.00
C ARG A 292 -3.87 14.33 9.27
N ALA A 293 -5.02 13.72 9.50
CA ALA A 293 -5.88 14.03 10.65
C ALA A 293 -5.32 13.52 12.01
N VAL A 294 -4.17 12.88 12.02
CA VAL A 294 -3.56 12.24 13.19
C VAL A 294 -2.28 12.99 13.51
N ASP A 295 -2.11 13.34 14.78
CA ASP A 295 -0.87 13.89 15.33
C ASP A 295 0.29 12.92 15.05
N GLU A 296 1.09 13.27 14.04
CA GLU A 296 2.20 12.44 13.57
C GLU A 296 3.32 12.43 14.60
N GLU A 297 3.57 13.51 15.32
CA GLU A 297 4.65 13.58 16.31
C GLU A 297 4.46 12.55 17.42
N LYS A 298 3.22 12.25 17.81
CA LYS A 298 2.93 11.22 18.83
C LYS A 298 3.01 9.78 18.33
N LYS A 299 3.08 9.56 17.01
CA LYS A 299 3.10 8.21 16.41
C LYS A 299 4.36 7.90 15.61
N TRP A 300 5.03 8.93 15.11
CA TRP A 300 6.25 8.80 14.34
C TRP A 300 7.39 8.32 15.23
N LEU A 301 8.15 7.38 14.70
CA LEU A 301 9.36 6.84 15.31
C LEU A 301 10.41 6.78 14.23
N ALA A 302 11.58 7.38 14.46
CA ALA A 302 12.67 7.30 13.50
C ALA A 302 13.24 5.89 13.47
N TRP A 303 13.85 5.52 12.34
CA TRP A 303 14.37 4.17 12.14
C TRP A 303 15.43 3.78 13.17
N PRO A 304 16.42 4.63 13.52
CA PRO A 304 17.39 4.31 14.58
C PRO A 304 16.73 4.10 15.95
N ASP A 305 15.70 4.88 16.29
CA ASP A 305 14.98 4.72 17.56
C ASP A 305 14.24 3.38 17.61
N PHE A 306 13.70 2.93 16.47
CA PHE A 306 13.11 1.59 16.37
C PHE A 306 14.14 0.49 16.61
N LEU A 307 15.33 0.59 16.02
CA LEU A 307 16.43 -0.36 16.27
C LEU A 307 16.84 -0.37 17.74
N ALA A 308 16.91 0.80 18.39
CA ALA A 308 17.18 0.89 19.82
C ALA A 308 16.11 0.18 20.68
N VAL A 309 14.82 0.23 20.28
CA VAL A 309 13.77 -0.56 20.94
C VAL A 309 14.01 -2.05 20.77
N VAL A 310 14.45 -2.51 19.59
CA VAL A 310 14.78 -3.92 19.36
C VAL A 310 15.92 -4.37 20.29
N GLU A 311 16.98 -3.58 20.44
CA GLU A 311 18.07 -3.88 21.40
C GLU A 311 17.57 -3.92 22.85
N ALA A 312 16.69 -2.99 23.23
CA ALA A 312 16.09 -3.00 24.57
C ALA A 312 15.25 -4.27 24.82
N LEU A 313 14.55 -4.79 23.79
CA LEU A 313 13.77 -6.02 23.91
C LEU A 313 14.62 -7.27 24.02
N LYS A 314 15.78 -7.32 23.35
CA LYS A 314 16.75 -8.40 23.54
C LYS A 314 17.21 -8.47 25.00
N ALA A 315 17.48 -7.33 25.62
CA ALA A 315 17.86 -7.26 27.03
C ALA A 315 16.75 -7.72 28.00
N GLU A 316 15.49 -7.80 27.55
CA GLU A 316 14.36 -8.32 28.34
C GLU A 316 14.19 -9.84 28.28
N CYS A 317 15.00 -10.55 27.49
CA CYS A 317 14.97 -12.01 27.38
C CYS A 317 15.67 -12.71 28.57
N LYS A 318 16.16 -11.95 29.56
CA LYS A 318 16.79 -12.49 30.77
C LYS A 318 15.82 -13.34 31.61
N GLU A 319 16.35 -14.40 32.20
CA GLU A 319 15.59 -15.28 33.09
C GLU A 319 15.32 -14.68 34.47
N THR A 320 16.04 -13.63 34.84
CA THR A 320 15.89 -12.93 36.11
C THR A 320 15.27 -11.55 35.95
N THR A 321 14.64 -11.08 37.00
CA THR A 321 14.17 -9.69 37.15
C THR A 321 15.33 -8.74 37.44
N GLU A 322 15.08 -7.44 37.41
CA GLU A 322 16.08 -6.41 37.79
C GLU A 322 16.64 -6.59 39.20
N ASN A 323 15.86 -7.21 40.10
CA ASN A 323 16.28 -7.52 41.47
C ASN A 323 16.89 -8.94 41.61
N GLY A 324 17.25 -9.60 40.51
CA GLY A 324 17.85 -10.93 40.51
C GLY A 324 16.90 -12.11 40.74
N LYS A 325 15.61 -11.87 41.04
CA LYS A 325 14.63 -12.95 41.25
C LYS A 325 14.33 -13.72 39.95
N PRO A 326 14.15 -15.04 39.98
CA PRO A 326 13.79 -15.82 38.80
C PRO A 326 12.41 -15.43 38.27
N ARG A 327 12.25 -15.43 36.95
CA ARG A 327 10.99 -15.18 36.26
C ARG A 327 10.30 -16.49 35.92
N THR A 328 8.97 -16.47 35.86
CA THR A 328 8.21 -17.62 35.33
C THR A 328 8.60 -17.90 33.88
N LYS A 329 8.62 -19.17 33.47
CA LYS A 329 8.91 -19.57 32.08
C LYS A 329 8.02 -18.88 31.06
N TYR A 330 6.72 -18.77 31.34
CA TYR A 330 5.76 -18.04 30.50
C TYR A 330 6.15 -16.56 30.28
N ALA A 331 6.61 -15.87 31.33
CA ALA A 331 7.05 -14.48 31.21
C ALA A 331 8.32 -14.33 30.37
N ILE A 332 9.26 -15.29 30.46
CA ILE A 332 10.47 -15.33 29.63
C ILE A 332 10.08 -15.59 28.17
N ALA A 333 9.21 -16.59 27.93
CA ALA A 333 8.70 -16.89 26.60
C ALA A 333 7.95 -15.72 25.97
N THR A 334 7.20 -14.95 26.76
CA THR A 334 6.55 -13.72 26.29
C THR A 334 7.57 -12.64 25.92
N SER A 335 8.70 -12.54 26.63
CA SER A 335 9.81 -11.65 26.25
C SER A 335 10.44 -12.08 24.93
N TYR A 336 10.78 -13.35 24.76
CA TYR A 336 11.32 -13.88 23.51
C TYR A 336 10.35 -13.68 22.34
N GLN A 337 9.06 -13.99 22.52
CA GLN A 337 8.04 -13.75 21.50
C GLN A 337 7.99 -12.28 21.06
N LYS A 338 7.99 -11.32 22.00
CA LYS A 338 8.03 -9.89 21.68
C LYS A 338 9.33 -9.51 20.96
N CYS A 339 10.46 -10.01 21.44
CA CYS A 339 11.78 -9.74 20.86
C CYS A 339 11.86 -10.21 19.41
N VAL A 340 11.46 -11.46 19.14
CA VAL A 340 11.44 -12.02 17.78
C VAL A 340 10.42 -11.27 16.91
N MET A 341 9.21 -11.02 17.42
CA MET A 341 8.15 -10.33 16.66
C MET A 341 8.56 -8.93 16.20
N LEU A 342 9.17 -8.12 17.06
CA LEU A 342 9.63 -6.78 16.67
C LEU A 342 10.98 -6.84 15.97
N GLY A 343 11.85 -7.78 16.37
CA GLY A 343 13.14 -8.01 15.75
C GLY A 343 13.05 -8.34 14.27
N ILE A 344 12.08 -9.16 13.84
CA ILE A 344 11.88 -9.43 12.41
C ILE A 344 11.69 -8.13 11.61
N PHE A 345 11.00 -7.13 12.17
CA PHE A 345 10.80 -5.86 11.49
C PHE A 345 12.08 -5.04 11.30
N SER A 346 13.19 -5.32 12.00
CA SER A 346 14.46 -4.59 11.84
C SER A 346 15.16 -4.87 10.51
N GLY A 347 14.88 -6.00 9.86
CA GLY A 347 15.32 -6.27 8.48
C GLY A 347 14.20 -6.66 7.54
N ILE A 348 12.97 -6.86 8.02
CA ILE A 348 11.79 -7.15 7.19
C ILE A 348 10.69 -6.14 7.53
N PRO A 349 10.78 -4.88 7.05
CA PRO A 349 9.80 -3.83 7.31
C PRO A 349 8.53 -4.07 6.47
N ASP A 350 7.83 -5.18 6.68
CA ASP A 350 6.67 -5.58 5.89
C ASP A 350 5.33 -5.28 6.58
N ARG A 351 4.22 -5.87 6.13
CA ARG A 351 2.90 -5.70 6.74
C ARG A 351 2.83 -6.60 7.96
N GLN A 352 2.05 -6.20 8.97
CA GLN A 352 1.78 -7.06 10.13
C GLN A 352 1.15 -8.42 9.76
N ARG A 353 0.49 -8.52 8.60
CA ARG A 353 0.00 -9.79 8.05
C ARG A 353 1.13 -10.81 7.85
N THR A 354 2.29 -10.36 7.36
CA THR A 354 3.47 -11.19 7.15
C THR A 354 3.84 -11.91 8.44
N LEU A 355 3.96 -11.19 9.56
CA LEU A 355 4.24 -11.80 10.87
C LEU A 355 3.15 -12.73 11.37
N ARG A 356 1.89 -12.32 11.19
CA ARG A 356 0.74 -13.05 11.70
C ARG A 356 0.62 -14.44 11.10
N GLU A 357 0.94 -14.56 9.82
CA GLU A 357 0.75 -15.78 9.03
C GLU A 357 2.04 -16.58 8.85
N ILE A 358 3.11 -16.26 9.59
CA ILE A 358 4.33 -17.09 9.57
C ILE A 358 4.02 -18.46 10.15
N GLU A 359 4.25 -19.49 9.34
CA GLU A 359 4.16 -20.90 9.71
C GLU A 359 5.55 -21.55 9.69
N ILE A 360 5.89 -22.19 10.81
CA ILE A 360 7.14 -22.94 10.98
C ILE A 360 7.10 -24.15 10.04
N GLY A 361 8.15 -24.32 9.23
CA GLY A 361 8.29 -25.41 8.27
C GLY A 361 7.57 -25.20 6.93
N ARG A 362 6.63 -24.26 6.84
CA ARG A 362 6.01 -23.85 5.55
C ARG A 362 6.67 -22.57 5.04
N THR A 363 6.35 -21.44 5.67
CA THR A 363 6.85 -20.13 5.24
C THR A 363 8.16 -19.77 5.92
N LEU A 364 8.38 -20.18 7.19
CA LEU A 364 9.64 -19.97 7.90
C LEU A 364 10.46 -21.27 7.91
N HIS A 365 11.62 -21.22 7.27
CA HIS A 365 12.55 -22.35 7.19
C HIS A 365 13.98 -21.85 6.96
N GLN A 366 14.95 -22.75 7.08
CA GLN A 366 16.32 -22.48 6.67
C GLN A 366 16.48 -22.80 5.17
N ASN A 367 17.15 -21.92 4.44
CA ASN A 367 17.54 -22.19 3.05
C ASN A 367 18.72 -23.17 2.97
N GLY A 368 19.19 -23.48 1.76
CA GLY A 368 20.34 -24.36 1.54
C GLY A 368 21.65 -23.88 2.17
N SER A 369 21.79 -22.60 2.49
CA SER A 369 22.95 -22.03 3.19
C SER A 369 22.76 -21.95 4.72
N GLY A 370 21.66 -22.48 5.26
CA GLY A 370 21.36 -22.48 6.70
C GLY A 370 20.80 -21.16 7.24
N GLN A 371 20.55 -20.17 6.39
CA GLN A 371 19.96 -18.89 6.79
C GLN A 371 18.45 -19.03 6.99
N TRP A 372 17.93 -18.46 8.07
CA TRP A 372 16.49 -18.37 8.30
C TRP A 372 15.86 -17.37 7.34
N ILE A 373 14.88 -17.85 6.56
CA ILE A 373 14.14 -17.05 5.59
C ILE A 373 12.64 -17.22 5.77
N ILE A 374 11.89 -16.21 5.31
CA ILE A 374 10.45 -16.27 5.12
C ILE A 374 10.15 -16.24 3.62
N THR A 375 9.53 -17.29 3.11
CA THR A 375 9.03 -17.35 1.72
C THR A 375 7.53 -17.07 1.67
N HIS A 376 7.09 -16.42 0.60
CA HIS A 376 5.68 -16.15 0.34
C HIS A 376 5.32 -16.53 -1.09
N GLY A 377 4.35 -17.43 -1.23
CA GLY A 377 3.70 -17.67 -2.51
C GLY A 377 2.74 -16.54 -2.88
N PRO A 378 2.16 -16.60 -4.10
CA PRO A 378 1.24 -15.58 -4.62
C PRO A 378 0.00 -15.31 -3.74
N ASP A 379 -0.42 -16.28 -2.94
CA ASP A 379 -1.59 -16.17 -2.05
C ASP A 379 -1.26 -15.75 -0.61
N ASP A 380 0.01 -15.83 -0.21
CA ASP A 380 0.47 -15.53 1.15
C ASP A 380 0.54 -14.01 1.42
N TYR A 381 0.41 -13.16 0.38
CA TYR A 381 0.44 -11.70 0.56
C TYR A 381 -0.51 -10.91 -0.33
N LYS A 382 -0.70 -9.63 0.01
CA LYS A 382 -1.76 -8.77 -0.57
C LYS A 382 -1.65 -8.65 -2.10
N THR A 383 -0.44 -8.60 -2.62
CA THR A 383 -0.15 -8.23 -4.01
C THR A 383 0.46 -9.40 -4.80
N GLY A 384 0.44 -10.63 -4.28
CA GLY A 384 1.06 -11.77 -4.96
C GLY A 384 0.40 -12.19 -6.26
N LYS A 385 -0.90 -11.91 -6.44
CA LYS A 385 -1.54 -12.05 -7.76
C LYS A 385 -1.00 -11.08 -8.82
N ALA A 386 -0.37 -9.98 -8.40
CA ALA A 386 0.18 -8.96 -9.31
C ALA A 386 1.69 -9.07 -9.48
N TYR A 387 2.42 -9.45 -8.42
CA TYR A 387 3.90 -9.50 -8.42
C TYR A 387 4.47 -10.92 -8.33
N GLY A 388 3.63 -11.95 -8.27
CA GLY A 388 4.08 -13.35 -8.21
C GLY A 388 4.70 -13.74 -6.87
N GLU A 389 5.74 -14.54 -6.92
CA GLU A 389 6.54 -14.91 -5.75
C GLU A 389 7.44 -13.74 -5.31
N ARG A 390 7.73 -13.64 -4.02
CA ARG A 390 8.64 -12.61 -3.51
C ARG A 390 10.04 -13.16 -3.30
N PRO A 391 11.07 -12.30 -3.39
CA PRO A 391 12.38 -12.65 -2.88
C PRO A 391 12.27 -13.15 -1.43
N PRO A 392 13.02 -14.20 -1.05
CA PRO A 392 13.07 -14.67 0.33
C PRO A 392 13.41 -13.54 1.29
N LEU A 393 12.62 -13.40 2.35
CA LEU A 393 12.82 -12.37 3.37
C LEU A 393 13.76 -12.93 4.44
N VAL A 394 14.95 -12.37 4.57
CA VAL A 394 16.00 -12.90 5.44
C VAL A 394 15.78 -12.42 6.87
N ILE A 395 15.75 -13.35 7.84
CA ILE A 395 15.72 -13.00 9.26
C ILE A 395 17.04 -12.32 9.63
N PRO A 396 17.02 -11.14 10.28
CA PRO A 396 18.26 -10.44 10.61
C PRO A 396 19.17 -11.27 11.53
N ASP A 397 20.47 -11.30 11.25
CA ASP A 397 21.45 -12.11 12.00
C ASP A 397 21.40 -11.86 13.50
N HIS A 398 21.25 -10.59 13.90
CA HIS A 398 21.16 -10.19 15.31
C HIS A 398 19.89 -10.68 16.03
N ILE A 399 18.92 -11.25 15.31
CA ILE A 399 17.68 -11.86 15.82
C ILE A 399 17.74 -13.39 15.78
N VAL A 400 18.57 -13.98 14.91
CA VAL A 400 18.67 -15.44 14.74
C VAL A 400 18.89 -16.19 16.07
N PRO A 401 19.80 -15.77 16.98
CA PRO A 401 19.95 -16.45 18.27
C PRO A 401 18.65 -16.49 19.09
N TYR A 402 17.92 -15.37 19.12
CA TYR A 402 16.65 -15.26 19.84
C TYR A 402 15.53 -16.07 19.17
N LEU A 403 15.52 -16.15 17.84
CA LEU A 403 14.60 -17.01 17.11
C LEU A 403 14.87 -18.49 17.41
N ASN A 404 16.13 -18.93 17.38
CA ASN A 404 16.52 -20.30 17.68
C ASN A 404 16.12 -20.70 19.10
N ASP A 405 16.46 -19.88 20.10
CA ASP A 405 16.07 -20.09 21.49
C ASP A 405 14.55 -20.11 21.65
N PHE A 406 13.85 -19.20 20.97
CA PHE A 406 12.40 -19.15 21.00
C PHE A 406 11.78 -20.45 20.46
N LEU A 407 12.22 -20.90 19.28
CA LEU A 407 11.71 -22.13 18.66
C LEU A 407 12.04 -23.38 19.49
N LYS A 408 13.27 -23.50 19.98
CA LYS A 408 13.77 -24.69 20.68
C LYS A 408 13.25 -24.79 22.11
N THR A 409 13.21 -23.67 22.83
CA THR A 409 13.05 -23.67 24.29
C THR A 409 11.76 -22.99 24.73
N TRP A 410 11.46 -21.81 24.21
CA TRP A 410 10.48 -20.92 24.86
C TRP A 410 9.08 -20.97 24.25
N ARG A 411 8.93 -21.29 22.97
CA ARG A 411 7.62 -21.29 22.29
C ARG A 411 6.66 -22.28 22.92
N LYS A 412 7.15 -23.46 23.34
CA LYS A 412 6.34 -24.47 24.05
C LYS A 412 5.72 -23.95 25.35
N GLU A 413 6.40 -23.03 26.03
CA GLU A 413 5.94 -22.44 27.29
C GLU A 413 4.78 -21.44 27.08
N LEU A 414 4.44 -21.10 25.83
CA LEU A 414 3.23 -20.36 25.46
C LEU A 414 1.99 -21.26 25.29
N ASN A 415 2.16 -22.59 25.41
CA ASN A 415 1.10 -23.60 25.29
C ASN A 415 0.27 -23.45 24.00
N PRO A 416 0.88 -23.61 22.81
CA PRO A 416 0.15 -23.51 21.54
C PRO A 416 -1.00 -24.51 21.48
N VAL A 417 -2.23 -24.00 21.34
CA VAL A 417 -3.45 -24.80 21.23
C VAL A 417 -3.37 -25.63 19.96
N ASP A 418 -3.79 -26.89 20.05
CA ASP A 418 -3.74 -27.89 18.97
C ASP A 418 -2.34 -28.04 18.33
N GLN A 419 -1.28 -27.61 19.03
CA GLN A 419 0.10 -27.61 18.53
C GLN A 419 0.26 -26.94 17.15
N HIS A 420 -0.52 -25.89 16.88
CA HIS A 420 -0.47 -25.23 15.58
C HIS A 420 0.95 -24.77 15.19
N ASN A 421 1.23 -24.66 13.88
CA ASN A 421 2.56 -24.32 13.37
C ASN A 421 2.82 -22.81 13.22
N PHE A 422 1.85 -21.94 13.52
CA PHE A 422 2.08 -20.49 13.49
C PHE A 422 3.17 -20.07 14.48
N LEU A 423 4.11 -19.22 14.05
CA LEU A 423 5.26 -18.80 14.86
C LEU A 423 4.83 -18.16 16.19
N PHE A 424 3.81 -17.32 16.16
CA PHE A 424 3.36 -16.55 17.32
C PHE A 424 2.01 -17.01 17.86
N CYS A 425 1.90 -17.00 19.18
CA CYS A 425 0.69 -17.35 19.93
C CYS A 425 0.10 -16.09 20.58
N ASN A 426 -1.22 -16.02 20.68
CA ASN A 426 -1.90 -15.04 21.52
C ASN A 426 -1.82 -15.45 23.01
N THR A 427 -2.46 -14.70 23.91
CA THR A 427 -2.40 -14.98 25.35
C THR A 427 -3.04 -16.30 25.77
N LYS A 428 -3.87 -16.90 24.91
CA LYS A 428 -4.55 -18.17 25.12
C LYS A 428 -3.83 -19.35 24.46
N GLY A 429 -2.70 -19.12 23.79
CA GLY A 429 -2.01 -20.14 23.02
C GLY A 429 -2.59 -20.37 21.61
N GLU A 430 -3.64 -19.66 21.19
CA GLU A 430 -4.16 -19.75 19.81
C GLU A 430 -3.25 -18.95 18.86
N PRO A 431 -3.37 -19.11 17.52
CA PRO A 431 -2.61 -18.30 16.57
C PRO A 431 -2.77 -16.80 16.82
N ALA A 432 -1.66 -16.06 16.79
CA ALA A 432 -1.67 -14.62 16.99
C ALA A 432 -2.64 -13.93 16.01
N THR A 433 -3.51 -13.06 16.53
CA THR A 433 -4.45 -12.30 15.69
C THR A 433 -3.85 -10.97 15.25
N ALA A 434 -4.45 -10.34 14.23
CA ALA A 434 -4.06 -9.01 13.76
C ALA A 434 -4.01 -7.97 14.90
N ASP A 435 -5.00 -8.03 15.76
CA ASP A 435 -5.20 -7.13 16.89
C ASP A 435 -4.21 -7.44 18.03
N PHE A 436 -3.88 -8.71 18.25
CA PHE A 436 -2.80 -9.11 19.17
C PHE A 436 -1.44 -8.56 18.72
N ILE A 437 -1.03 -8.81 17.47
CA ILE A 437 0.24 -8.30 16.91
C ILE A 437 0.28 -6.77 17.00
N TYR A 438 -0.80 -6.09 16.59
CA TYR A 438 -0.91 -4.63 16.65
C TYR A 438 -0.71 -4.10 18.08
N ARG A 439 -1.43 -4.65 19.07
CA ARG A 439 -1.32 -4.21 20.47
C ARG A 439 0.06 -4.50 21.05
N THR A 440 0.58 -5.69 20.83
CA THR A 440 1.90 -6.10 21.32
C THR A 440 2.97 -5.17 20.80
N PHE A 441 2.97 -4.90 19.48
CA PHE A 441 3.86 -3.96 18.83
C PHE A 441 3.73 -2.55 19.41
N THR A 442 2.54 -1.96 19.37
CA THR A 442 2.35 -0.55 19.78
C THR A 442 2.63 -0.34 21.26
N ARG A 443 2.30 -1.29 22.13
CA ARG A 443 2.61 -1.20 23.57
C ARG A 443 4.11 -1.34 23.84
N ALA A 444 4.80 -2.23 23.12
CA ALA A 444 6.24 -2.41 23.26
C ALA A 444 7.00 -1.14 22.87
N ILE A 445 6.68 -0.56 21.70
CA ILE A 445 7.25 0.73 21.27
C ILE A 445 6.94 1.82 22.29
N TYR A 446 5.66 2.00 22.65
CA TYR A 446 5.26 3.09 23.53
C TYR A 446 5.95 3.04 24.89
N ARG A 447 6.12 1.85 25.48
CA ARG A 447 6.80 1.70 26.77
C ARG A 447 8.24 2.20 26.74
N HIS A 448 8.91 2.09 25.59
CA HIS A 448 10.32 2.47 25.42
C HIS A 448 10.50 3.90 24.88
N THR A 449 9.51 4.44 24.16
CA THR A 449 9.68 5.70 23.41
C THR A 449 8.62 6.76 23.70
N GLY A 450 7.53 6.39 24.36
CA GLY A 450 6.33 7.24 24.50
C GLY A 450 5.54 7.44 23.20
N LYS A 451 5.93 6.81 22.09
CA LYS A 451 5.27 6.96 20.77
C LYS A 451 4.30 5.81 20.52
N LYS A 452 3.06 6.10 20.09
CA LYS A 452 2.06 5.08 19.72
C LYS A 452 2.20 4.65 18.26
N THR A 453 3.40 4.22 17.89
CA THR A 453 3.73 3.74 16.54
C THR A 453 3.04 2.41 16.26
N ASN A 454 2.59 2.22 15.03
CA ASN A 454 2.02 0.96 14.56
C ASN A 454 2.94 0.31 13.51
N PRO A 455 2.82 -1.00 13.24
CA PRO A 455 3.71 -1.70 12.31
C PRO A 455 3.78 -1.07 10.92
N HIS A 456 2.68 -0.50 10.41
CA HIS A 456 2.67 0.12 9.08
C HIS A 456 3.54 1.37 9.01
N LEU A 457 3.71 2.11 10.11
CA LEU A 457 4.57 3.30 10.14
C LEU A 457 6.05 2.96 10.08
N LEU A 458 6.47 1.73 10.38
CA LEU A 458 7.88 1.32 10.21
C LEU A 458 8.30 1.32 8.74
N ARG A 459 7.38 0.97 7.84
CA ARG A 459 7.59 1.03 6.38
C ARG A 459 7.91 2.46 5.95
N ASP A 460 7.13 3.41 6.48
CA ASP A 460 7.36 4.84 6.24
C ASP A 460 8.72 5.26 6.83
N SER A 461 9.02 4.82 8.05
CA SER A 461 10.24 5.18 8.78
C SER A 461 11.50 4.76 8.04
N ILE A 462 11.62 3.50 7.62
CA ILE A 462 12.83 3.01 6.95
C ILE A 462 13.02 3.69 5.59
N VAL A 463 11.94 3.85 4.81
CA VAL A 463 12.00 4.54 3.51
C VAL A 463 12.42 5.99 3.69
N THR A 464 11.83 6.68 4.66
CA THR A 464 12.16 8.08 4.96
C THR A 464 13.59 8.22 5.44
N TYR A 465 14.07 7.28 6.28
CA TYR A 465 15.43 7.26 6.77
C TYR A 465 16.42 7.07 5.62
N LEU A 466 16.28 6.01 4.83
CA LEU A 466 17.22 5.70 3.73
C LEU A 466 17.22 6.79 2.66
N ARG A 467 16.05 7.32 2.28
CA ARG A 467 15.99 8.46 1.35
C ARG A 467 16.57 9.75 1.93
N GLY A 468 16.67 9.86 3.25
CA GLY A 468 17.32 10.99 3.92
C GLY A 468 18.84 10.85 3.99
N GLN A 469 19.38 9.64 3.81
CA GLN A 469 20.82 9.38 3.79
C GLN A 469 21.39 9.68 2.41
N SER A 470 22.59 10.27 2.37
CA SER A 470 23.32 10.49 1.12
C SER A 470 23.89 9.20 0.52
N SER A 471 24.01 8.13 1.31
CA SER A 471 24.62 6.86 0.89
C SER A 471 23.67 5.91 0.17
N ALA A 472 22.35 6.08 0.29
CA ALA A 472 21.39 5.20 -0.38
C ALA A 472 21.20 5.63 -1.83
N THR A 473 21.58 4.77 -2.77
CA THR A 473 21.36 5.00 -4.20
C THR A 473 19.90 4.73 -4.57
N GLU A 474 19.43 5.23 -5.74
CA GLU A 474 18.10 4.86 -6.23
C GLU A 474 17.98 3.37 -6.53
N LYS A 475 19.09 2.70 -6.90
CA LYS A 475 19.14 1.23 -7.06
C LYS A 475 18.88 0.50 -5.74
N ASP A 476 19.44 0.97 -4.63
CA ASP A 476 19.18 0.40 -3.31
C ASP A 476 17.72 0.58 -2.90
N LEU A 477 17.14 1.75 -3.22
CA LEU A 477 15.75 2.07 -2.91
C LEU A 477 14.76 1.27 -3.77
N GLU A 478 15.12 0.96 -5.02
CA GLU A 478 14.39 0.05 -5.89
C GLU A 478 14.44 -1.39 -5.37
N ALA A 479 15.64 -1.90 -5.04
CA ALA A 479 15.80 -3.22 -4.45
C ALA A 479 15.00 -3.35 -3.15
N LEU A 480 15.01 -2.31 -2.30
CA LEU A 480 14.17 -2.26 -1.10
C LEU A 480 12.67 -2.29 -1.44
N ALA A 481 12.24 -1.61 -2.51
CA ALA A 481 10.83 -1.60 -2.91
C ALA A 481 10.36 -3.01 -3.32
N ILE A 482 11.17 -3.71 -4.12
CA ILE A 482 10.96 -5.12 -4.50
C ILE A 482 10.93 -5.98 -3.23
N TYR A 483 11.93 -5.84 -2.36
CA TYR A 483 12.04 -6.57 -1.11
C TYR A 483 10.84 -6.35 -0.18
N MET A 484 10.24 -5.15 -0.18
CA MET A 484 9.03 -4.81 0.60
C MET A 484 7.70 -5.12 -0.13
N GLY A 485 7.74 -5.58 -1.38
CA GLY A 485 6.59 -5.98 -2.19
C GLY A 485 5.73 -4.80 -2.66
N HIS A 486 6.34 -3.76 -3.23
CA HIS A 486 5.67 -2.65 -3.91
C HIS A 486 6.56 -1.95 -4.94
N SER A 487 5.96 -1.14 -5.82
CA SER A 487 6.72 -0.32 -6.77
C SER A 487 7.50 0.82 -6.12
N LEU A 488 8.51 1.33 -6.82
CA LEU A 488 9.26 2.53 -6.45
C LEU A 488 8.35 3.77 -6.39
N HIS A 489 7.37 3.87 -7.29
CA HIS A 489 6.35 4.94 -7.26
C HIS A 489 5.54 4.91 -5.96
N MET A 490 5.08 3.74 -5.53
CA MET A 490 4.38 3.58 -4.25
C MET A 490 5.26 3.98 -3.07
N GLN A 491 6.55 3.66 -3.14
CA GLN A 491 7.53 4.05 -2.13
C GLN A 491 7.66 5.59 -2.04
N LYS A 492 7.84 6.28 -3.16
CA LYS A 492 7.97 7.75 -3.25
C LYS A 492 6.69 8.50 -2.85
N SER A 493 5.52 7.99 -3.26
CA SER A 493 4.23 8.67 -3.04
C SER A 493 3.66 8.42 -1.64
N SER A 494 3.82 7.21 -1.11
CA SER A 494 3.08 6.77 0.09
C SER A 494 3.95 6.66 1.33
N TYR A 495 5.22 6.28 1.21
CA TYR A 495 6.09 5.97 2.37
C TYR A 495 7.15 7.04 2.66
N ASP A 496 7.64 7.77 1.66
CA ASP A 496 8.57 8.89 1.86
C ASP A 496 7.88 10.06 2.60
N ARG A 497 8.25 10.25 3.87
CA ARG A 497 7.71 11.29 4.76
C ARG A 497 8.59 12.52 4.85
N ARG A 498 9.67 12.62 4.06
CA ARG A 498 10.52 13.81 4.09
C ARG A 498 9.70 15.06 3.78
N THR A 499 9.96 16.13 4.52
CA THR A 499 9.37 17.44 4.27
C THR A 499 9.85 17.99 2.94
N LYS A 500 9.15 19.00 2.39
CA LYS A 500 9.60 19.69 1.17
C LYS A 500 11.03 20.23 1.33
N SER A 501 11.35 20.80 2.49
CA SER A 501 12.71 21.30 2.79
C SER A 501 13.74 20.17 2.74
N GLN A 502 13.48 19.03 3.38
CA GLN A 502 14.37 17.87 3.34
C GLN A 502 14.57 17.32 1.92
N LYS A 503 13.52 17.32 1.09
CA LYS A 503 13.62 16.87 -0.31
C LYS A 503 14.43 17.83 -1.20
N VAL A 504 14.41 19.12 -0.89
CA VAL A 504 15.11 20.16 -1.65
C VAL A 504 16.56 20.35 -1.18
N ALA A 505 16.88 19.98 0.06
CA ALA A 505 18.22 20.15 0.63
C ALA A 505 19.36 19.62 -0.25
N PRO A 506 19.29 18.42 -0.87
CA PRO A 506 20.35 17.94 -1.76
C PRO A 506 20.57 18.86 -2.97
N ALA A 507 19.50 19.43 -3.53
CA ALA A 507 19.61 20.36 -4.66
C ALA A 507 20.29 21.67 -4.24
N ILE A 508 19.98 22.17 -3.04
CA ILE A 508 20.66 23.35 -2.48
C ILE A 508 22.15 23.07 -2.30
N SER A 509 22.51 21.93 -1.69
CA SER A 509 23.92 21.54 -1.50
C SER A 509 24.65 21.36 -2.83
N LEU A 510 24.01 20.76 -3.84
CA LEU A 510 24.57 20.61 -5.17
C LEU A 510 24.83 21.97 -5.83
N ILE A 511 23.87 22.90 -5.79
CA ILE A 511 24.03 24.24 -6.34
C ILE A 511 25.17 25.00 -5.62
N GLN A 512 25.25 24.89 -4.29
CA GLN A 512 26.31 25.51 -3.50
C GLN A 512 27.70 24.90 -3.76
N SER A 513 27.77 23.63 -4.17
CA SER A 513 29.04 22.96 -4.51
C SER A 513 29.65 23.47 -5.82
N ILE A 514 28.86 24.10 -6.69
CA ILE A 514 29.33 24.74 -7.92
C ILE A 514 30.02 26.05 -7.52
N LYS A 515 31.32 25.99 -7.25
CA LYS A 515 32.13 27.21 -7.11
C LYS A 515 32.21 27.89 -8.49
N PRO A 516 32.02 29.22 -8.58
CA PRO A 516 32.39 29.93 -9.80
C PRO A 516 33.89 29.67 -10.02
N SER A 517 34.23 29.12 -11.18
CA SER A 517 35.62 29.01 -11.62
C SER A 517 36.26 30.37 -11.42
N ASN A 518 37.39 30.42 -10.69
CA ASN A 518 38.20 31.62 -10.61
C ASN A 518 38.46 32.09 -12.05
N LEU A 519 37.75 33.14 -12.47
CA LEU A 519 38.12 33.98 -13.59
C LEU A 519 39.38 34.73 -13.14
N ASN A 520 40.49 34.00 -13.02
CA ASN A 520 41.80 34.59 -12.95
C ASN A 520 42.04 35.26 -14.31
N LYS A 521 41.90 36.58 -14.33
CA LYS A 521 42.58 37.45 -15.27
C LYS A 521 44.06 37.52 -14.93
#